data_AF-A0A537G8X2-F1
#
_entry.id   AF-A0A537G8X2-F1
#
_cell.length_a   1.000
_cell.length_b   1.000
_cell.length_c   1.000
_cell.angle_alpha   90.00
_cell.angle_beta   90.00
_cell.angle_gamma   90.00
#
_symmetry.space_group_name_H-M   'P 1'
#
loop_
_entity.id
_entity.type
_entity.pdbx_description
1 polymer ?
#
loop_
_entity_poly.entity_id
_entity_poly.type
_entity_poly.pdbx_seq_one_letter_code
_entity_poly.pdbx_strand_id
1 'polypeptide(L)'
;MTKRTRRIDTTLLIAFAQFVIIVLLLSGVSAEYQSNMYMQEWIAQNAWPVGYLLNGYLASTLVGVAIGGGFLLLQRWRSTGDLGKK
;
A
#
# COMPACT_ATOMS: atom_id res chain seq x y z
N MET A 1 -4.55 23.48 -18.76
CA MET A 1 -4.93 22.55 -17.68
C MET A 1 -5.94 23.22 -16.76
N THR A 2 -7.20 22.78 -16.75
CA THR A 2 -8.27 23.31 -15.91
C THR A 2 -8.00 22.98 -14.43
N LYS A 3 -8.22 23.90 -13.47
CA LYS A 3 -7.99 23.71 -12.02
C LYS A 3 -8.45 22.36 -11.44
N ARG A 4 -9.45 21.73 -12.06
CA ARG A 4 -10.04 20.45 -11.66
C ARG A 4 -9.08 19.26 -11.81
N THR A 5 -8.32 19.15 -12.90
CA THR A 5 -7.39 18.01 -13.11
C THR A 5 -6.25 18.02 -12.11
N ARG A 6 -5.69 19.21 -11.83
CA ARG A 6 -4.60 19.37 -10.84
C ARG A 6 -4.97 18.88 -9.43
N ARG A 7 -6.23 19.07 -9.01
CA ARG A 7 -6.72 18.62 -7.69
C ARG A 7 -6.88 17.10 -7.60
N ILE A 8 -7.27 16.46 -8.70
CA ILE A 8 -7.43 15.01 -8.78
C ILE A 8 -6.06 14.34 -8.69
N ASP A 9 -5.05 14.82 -9.41
CA ASP A 9 -3.70 14.25 -9.38
C ASP A 9 -3.07 14.33 -7.97
N THR A 10 -3.26 15.44 -7.24
CA THR A 10 -2.81 15.55 -5.84
C THR A 10 -3.54 14.59 -4.91
N THR A 11 -4.85 14.44 -5.06
CA THR A 11 -5.65 13.50 -4.24
C THR A 11 -5.17 12.06 -4.47
N LEU A 12 -4.88 11.70 -5.72
CA LEU A 12 -4.42 10.37 -6.10
C LEU A 12 -3.02 10.08 -5.53
N LEU A 13 -2.11 11.06 -5.56
CA LEU A 13 -0.79 10.94 -4.92
C LEU A 13 -0.87 10.76 -3.40
N ILE A 14 -1.74 11.52 -2.73
CA ILE A 14 -1.94 11.41 -1.28
C ILE A 14 -2.55 10.04 -0.93
N ALA A 15 -3.59 9.61 -1.65
CA ALA A 15 -4.21 8.31 -1.44
C ALA A 15 -3.23 7.16 -1.67
N PHE A 16 -2.36 7.28 -2.68
CA PHE A 16 -1.32 6.30 -2.94
C PHE A 16 -0.26 6.27 -1.84
N ALA A 17 0.17 7.43 -1.33
CA ALA A 17 1.08 7.49 -0.19
C ALA A 17 0.48 6.85 1.07
N GLN A 18 -0.80 7.11 1.35
CA GLN A 18 -1.53 6.46 2.44
C GLN A 18 -1.59 4.95 2.27
N PHE A 19 -1.88 4.48 1.05
CA PHE A 19 -1.85 3.05 0.73
C PHE A 19 -0.48 2.43 1.05
N VAL A 20 0.63 3.05 0.61
CA VAL A 20 1.99 2.56 0.90
C VAL A 20 2.25 2.47 2.40
N ILE A 21 1.86 3.50 3.18
CA ILE A 21 2.02 3.50 4.63
C ILE A 21 1.26 2.33 5.27
N ILE A 22 0.01 2.10 4.86
CA ILE A 22 -0.80 0.99 5.37
C ILE A 22 -0.14 -0.36 5.05
N VAL A 23 0.40 -0.53 3.85
CA VAL A 23 1.10 -1.76 3.45
C VAL A 23 2.34 -2.01 4.29
N LEU A 24 3.13 -0.96 4.59
CA LEU A 24 4.29 -1.07 5.47
C LEU A 24 3.89 -1.46 6.89
N LEU A 25 2.87 -0.82 7.45
CA LEU A 25 2.35 -1.15 8.79
C LEU A 25 1.82 -2.58 8.84
N LEU A 26 1.04 -3.00 7.84
CA LEU A 26 0.54 -4.36 7.74
C LEU A 26 1.69 -5.38 7.66
N SER A 27 2.74 -5.05 6.91
CA SER A 27 3.92 -5.93 6.79
C SER A 27 4.65 -6.06 8.12
N GLY A 28 4.81 -4.96 8.86
CA GLY A 28 5.38 -4.99 10.22
C GLY A 28 4.54 -5.82 11.19
N VAL A 29 3.23 -5.60 11.24
CA VAL A 29 2.32 -6.38 12.10
C VAL A 29 2.31 -7.86 11.71
N SER A 30 2.38 -8.19 10.41
CA SER A 30 2.47 -9.57 9.94
C SER A 30 3.79 -10.23 10.38
N ALA A 31 4.90 -9.48 10.36
CA ALA A 31 6.19 -9.98 10.84
C ALA A 31 6.18 -10.24 12.37
N GLU A 32 5.61 -9.32 13.14
CA GLU A 32 5.42 -9.48 14.60
C GLU A 32 4.48 -10.64 14.93
N TYR A 33 3.41 -10.81 14.14
CA TYR A 33 2.52 -11.96 14.28
C TYR A 33 3.26 -13.29 14.06
N GLN A 34 4.11 -13.37 13.04
CA GLN A 34 4.87 -14.59 12.75
C GLN A 34 5.96 -14.89 13.78
N SER A 35 6.55 -13.86 14.39
CA SER A 35 7.59 -14.03 15.42
C SER A 35 7.02 -14.31 16.82
N ASN A 36 5.78 -13.93 17.08
CA ASN A 36 5.19 -13.98 18.42
C ASN A 36 4.12 -15.08 18.57
N MET A 37 4.47 -16.19 19.23
CA MET A 37 3.57 -17.32 19.48
C MET A 37 2.34 -16.93 20.32
N TYR A 38 2.48 -16.01 21.29
CA TYR A 38 1.34 -15.54 22.08
C TYR A 38 0.31 -14.80 21.22
N MET A 39 0.78 -14.00 20.26
CA MET A 39 -0.11 -13.30 19.33
C MET A 39 -0.84 -14.28 18.40
N GLN A 40 -0.15 -15.33 17.95
CA GLN A 40 -0.76 -16.41 17.15
C GLN A 40 -1.85 -17.13 17.91
N GLU A 41 -1.57 -17.54 19.15
CA GLU A 41 -2.55 -18.24 20.00
C GLU A 41 -3.76 -17.36 20.32
N TRP A 42 -3.54 -16.10 20.69
CA TRP A 42 -4.62 -15.17 21.00
C TRP A 42 -5.50 -14.93 19.77
N ILE A 43 -4.91 -14.70 18.59
CA ILE A 43 -5.66 -14.48 17.34
C ILE A 43 -6.41 -15.75 16.93
N ALA A 44 -5.81 -16.93 17.04
CA ALA A 44 -6.48 -18.18 16.73
C ALA A 44 -7.76 -18.38 17.58
N GLN A 45 -7.74 -17.93 18.84
CA GLN A 45 -8.86 -18.08 19.77
C GLN A 45 -9.91 -16.97 19.67
N ASN A 46 -9.49 -15.72 19.40
CA ASN A 46 -10.37 -14.54 19.50
C ASN A 46 -10.74 -13.92 18.15
N ALA A 47 -9.87 -14.07 17.14
CA ALA A 47 -9.95 -13.34 15.89
C ALA A 47 -9.41 -14.15 14.71
N TRP A 48 -9.82 -15.42 14.58
CA TRP A 48 -9.28 -16.35 13.59
C TRP A 48 -9.24 -15.80 12.15
N PRO A 49 -10.19 -14.96 11.65
CA PRO A 49 -10.10 -14.42 10.30
C PRO A 49 -8.90 -13.48 10.11
N VAL A 50 -8.47 -12.79 11.18
CA VAL A 50 -7.33 -11.87 11.16
C VAL A 50 -6.02 -12.63 10.94
N GLY A 51 -5.92 -13.87 11.43
CA GLY A 51 -4.75 -14.73 11.21
C GLY A 51 -4.45 -14.95 9.73
N TYR A 52 -5.46 -15.03 8.87
CA TYR A 52 -5.28 -15.14 7.42
C TYR A 52 -4.68 -13.87 6.80
N LEU A 53 -5.02 -12.69 7.31
CA LEU A 53 -4.51 -11.40 6.83
C LEU A 53 -3.05 -11.20 7.25
N LEU A 54 -2.69 -11.69 8.44
CA LEU A 54 -1.36 -11.54 9.03
C LEU A 54 -0.39 -12.67 8.69
N ASN A 55 -0.85 -13.70 7.94
CA ASN A 55 -0.01 -14.82 7.52
C ASN A 55 1.12 -14.43 6.56
N GLY A 56 1.17 -13.17 6.11
CA GLY A 56 2.25 -12.63 5.28
C GLY A 56 1.92 -12.60 3.79
N TYR A 57 1.12 -13.53 3.27
CA TYR A 57 0.71 -13.56 1.86
C TYR A 57 0.05 -12.25 1.39
N LEU A 58 -0.85 -11.70 2.20
CA LEU A 58 -1.52 -10.44 1.90
C LEU A 58 -0.53 -9.28 1.86
N ALA A 59 0.34 -9.19 2.88
CA ALA A 59 1.38 -8.16 2.95
C ALA A 59 2.30 -8.22 1.72
N SER A 60 2.83 -9.40 1.37
CA SER A 60 3.69 -9.57 0.20
C SER A 60 3.00 -9.19 -1.12
N THR A 61 1.73 -9.58 -1.28
CA THR A 61 0.94 -9.24 -2.47
C THR A 61 0.76 -7.73 -2.59
N LEU A 62 0.38 -7.07 -1.49
CA LEU A 62 0.17 -5.63 -1.46
C LEU A 62 1.48 -4.83 -1.63
N VAL A 63 2.61 -5.34 -1.14
CA VAL A 63 3.94 -4.78 -1.46
C VAL A 63 4.21 -4.83 -2.96
N GLY A 64 3.92 -5.95 -3.62
CA GLY A 64 4.02 -6.05 -5.08
C GLY A 64 3.13 -5.04 -5.81
N VAL A 65 1.89 -4.88 -5.36
CA VAL A 65 0.95 -3.87 -5.89
C VAL A 65 1.47 -2.45 -5.65
N ALA A 66 2.05 -2.16 -4.48
CA ALA A 66 2.63 -0.86 -4.18
C ALA A 66 3.82 -0.54 -5.11
N ILE A 67 4.70 -1.52 -5.37
CA ILE A 67 5.82 -1.34 -6.30
C ILE A 67 5.30 -1.08 -7.72
N GLY A 68 4.40 -1.93 -8.21
CA GLY A 68 3.85 -1.80 -9.56
C GLY A 68 3.04 -0.51 -9.76
N GLY A 69 2.17 -0.19 -8.80
CA GLY A 69 1.39 1.05 -8.79
C GLY A 69 2.27 2.29 -8.71
N GLY A 70 3.34 2.24 -7.91
CA GLY A 70 4.30 3.33 -7.78
C GLY A 70 5.04 3.59 -9.09
N PHE A 71 5.45 2.51 -9.79
CA PHE A 71 6.06 2.61 -11.10
C PHE A 71 5.12 3.28 -12.13
N LEU A 72 3.84 2.89 -12.17
CA LEU A 72 2.86 3.49 -13.08
C LEU A 72 2.57 4.96 -12.74
N LEU A 73 2.51 5.30 -11.45
CA LEU A 73 2.35 6.69 -10.98
C LEU A 73 3.53 7.56 -11.40
N LEU A 74 4.76 7.07 -11.26
CA LEU A 74 5.96 7.75 -11.70
C LEU A 74 5.98 7.95 -13.22
N GLN A 75 5.60 6.94 -13.99
CA GLN A 75 5.48 7.04 -15.45
C GLN A 75 4.45 8.12 -15.86
N ARG A 76 3.27 8.12 -15.23
CA ARG A 76 2.22 9.12 -15.47
C ARG A 76 2.72 10.53 -15.18
N TRP A 77 3.40 10.73 -14.05
CA TRP A 77 3.94 12.03 -13.68
C TRP A 77 5.00 12.51 -14.66
N ARG A 78 5.93 11.62 -15.08
CA ARG A 78 6.95 11.93 -16.09
C ARG A 78 6.34 12.31 -17.44
N SER A 79 5.36 11.54 -17.92
CA SER A 79 4.67 11.82 -19.19
C SER A 79 3.94 13.18 -19.18
N THR A 80 3.34 13.54 -18.03
CA THR A 80 2.66 14.83 -17.88
C THR A 80 3.64 16.00 -17.88
N GLY A 81 4.85 15.83 -17.33
CA GLY A 81 5.90 16.84 -17.33
C GLY A 81 6.54 17.09 -18.70
N ASP A 82 6.55 16.08 -19.57
CA ASP A 82 7.17 16.16 -20.91
C ASP A 82 6.28 16.92 -21.91
N LEU A 83 4.96 16.84 -21.75
CA LEU A 83 3.98 17.58 -22.57
C LEU A 83 3.97 19.09 -22.31
N GLY A 84 4.55 19.56 -21.21
CA GLY A 84 4.65 20.98 -20.87
C GLY A 84 5.88 21.69 -21.46
N LYS A 85 6.76 20.96 -22.16
CA LYS A 85 8.03 21.48 -22.72
C LYS A 85 8.05 21.62 -24.26
N LYS A 86 6.94 21.35 -24.95
CA LYS A 86 6.79 21.57 -26.39
C LYS A 86 5.97 22.82 -26.67
#